data_AF-A0A2S9GRA4-F1
#
_entry.id   AF-A0A2S9GRA4-F1
#
_cell.length_a   1.000
_cell.length_b   1.000
_cell.length_c   1.000
_cell.angle_alpha   90.00
_cell.angle_beta   90.00
_cell.angle_gamma   90.00
#
_symmetry.space_group_name_H-M   'P 1'
#
loop_
_entity.id
_entity.type
_entity.pdbx_description
1 polymer ?
#
loop_
_entity_poly.entity_id
_entity_poly.type
_entity_poly.pdbx_seq_one_letter_code
_entity_poly.pdbx_strand_id
1 'polypeptide(L)' 'TSLGSGIAGLVNLHDPDIVTLGGLAPPLRNAAPEAFDTAYRAGLMTFRKSAAPPVCEGLLGEDAPLYGA' A
#
# COMPACT_ATOMS: atom_id res chain seq x y z
N THR A 1 -8.12 -5.80 6.82
CA THR A 1 -8.36 -6.22 5.42
C THR A 1 -8.71 -5.06 4.51
N SER A 2 -9.62 -4.15 4.88
CA SER A 2 -10.06 -3.01 4.04
C SER A 2 -8.92 -2.11 3.54
N LEU A 3 -7.86 -1.93 4.33
CA LEU A 3 -6.67 -1.19 3.91
C LEU A 3 -5.99 -1.84 2.70
N GLY A 4 -5.77 -3.17 2.74
CA GLY A 4 -5.13 -3.91 1.64
C GLY A 4 -5.98 -3.92 0.38
N SER A 5 -7.28 -4.19 0.49
CA SER A 5 -8.19 -4.20 -0.66
C SER A 5 -8.41 -2.80 -1.26
N GLY A 6 -8.46 -1.76 -0.43
CA GLY A 6 -8.55 -0.37 -0.89
C GLY A 6 -7.31 0.04 -1.69
N ILE A 7 -6.11 -0.28 -1.21
CA ILE A 7 -4.86 -0.03 -1.94
C ILE A 7 -4.84 -0.81 -3.25
N ALA A 8 -5.28 -2.08 -3.26
CA ALA A 8 -5.35 -2.87 -4.48
C ALA A 8 -6.24 -2.20 -5.55
N GLY A 9 -7.38 -1.62 -5.14
CA GLY A 9 -8.23 -0.83 -6.04
C GLY A 9 -7.52 0.38 -6.65
N LEU A 10 -6.77 1.13 -5.83
CA LEU A 10 -5.95 2.26 -6.31
C LEU A 10 -4.83 1.80 -7.23
N VAL A 11 -4.17 0.68 -6.92
CA VAL A 11 -3.13 0.09 -7.77
C VAL A 11 -3.68 -0.31 -9.13
N ASN A 12 -4.86 -0.94 -9.17
CA ASN A 12 -5.52 -1.30 -10.42
C ASN A 12 -5.84 -0.08 -11.29
N LEU A 13 -6.13 1.08 -10.67
CA LEU A 13 -6.47 2.32 -11.37
C LEU A 13 -5.24 3.09 -11.87
N HIS A 14 -4.20 3.20 -11.04
CA HIS A 14 -3.07 4.09 -11.28
C HIS A 14 -1.82 3.39 -11.81
N ASP A 15 -1.78 2.05 -11.74
CA ASP A 15 -0.65 1.23 -12.16
C ASP A 15 0.73 1.67 -11.60
N PRO A 16 0.86 2.01 -10.30
CA PRO A 16 2.10 2.57 -9.76
C PRO A 16 3.21 1.51 -9.65
N ASP A 17 4.46 1.94 -9.71
CA ASP A 17 5.62 1.07 -9.46
C ASP A 17 5.84 0.79 -7.96
N ILE A 18 5.41 1.69 -7.07
CA ILE A 18 5.54 1.57 -5.61
C ILE A 18 4.37 2.26 -4.91
N VAL A 19 4.00 1.75 -3.74
CA VAL A 19 3.04 2.39 -2.83
C VAL A 19 3.75 2.72 -1.52
N THR A 20 3.68 3.98 -1.08
CA THR A 20 4.22 4.43 0.21
C THR A 20 3.09 4.70 1.21
N LEU A 21 3.23 4.20 2.43
CA LEU A 21 2.28 4.39 3.51
C LEU A 21 2.74 5.51 4.43
N GLY A 22 1.93 6.56 4.55
CA GLY A 22 2.09 7.64 5.53
C GLY A 22 1.02 7.61 6.63
N GLY A 23 1.20 8.47 7.64
CA GLY A 23 0.26 8.64 8.74
C GLY A 23 0.01 7.35 9.52
N LEU A 24 -1.26 6.98 9.72
CA LEU A 24 -1.65 5.80 10.50
C LEU A 24 -1.61 4.47 9.71
N ALA A 25 -1.35 4.49 8.39
CA ALA A 25 -1.36 3.28 7.59
C ALA A 25 -0.24 2.27 7.95
N PRO A 26 1.01 2.68 8.24
CA PRO A 26 2.06 1.77 8.71
C PRO A 26 1.70 0.95 9.97
N PRO A 27 1.28 1.56 11.11
CA PRO A 27 0.93 0.76 12.29
C PRO A 27 -0.28 -0.15 12.06
N LEU A 28 -1.24 0.24 11.22
CA LEU A 28 -2.38 -0.61 10.85
C LEU A 28 -1.96 -1.84 10.03
N ARG A 29 -1.00 -1.68 9.11
CA ARG A 29 -0.40 -2.79 8.38
C ARG A 29 0.37 -3.72 9.33
N ASN A 30 1.18 -3.16 10.21
CA ASN A 30 2.04 -3.93 11.12
C ASN A 30 1.25 -4.71 12.18
N ALA A 31 0.06 -4.24 12.56
CA ALA A 31 -0.82 -4.96 13.47
C ALA A 31 -1.43 -6.24 12.87
N ALA A 32 -1.52 -6.35 11.53
CA ALA A 32 -2.11 -7.51 10.85
C ALA A 32 -1.48 -7.75 9.46
N PRO A 33 -0.18 -8.09 9.39
CA PRO A 33 0.58 -8.10 8.13
C PRO A 33 0.06 -9.16 7.14
N GLU A 34 -0.30 -10.34 7.61
CA GLU A 34 -0.79 -11.45 6.78
C GLU A 34 -2.17 -11.14 6.20
N ALA A 35 -3.07 -10.59 7.03
CA ALA A 35 -4.41 -10.18 6.60
C ALA A 35 -4.37 -8.99 5.63
N PHE A 36 -3.37 -8.12 5.77
CA PHE A 36 -3.09 -7.06 4.82
C PHE A 36 -2.61 -7.63 3.48
N ASP A 37 -1.56 -8.46 3.47
CA ASP A 37 -0.97 -9.01 2.24
C ASP A 37 -1.98 -9.88 1.47
N THR A 38 -2.74 -10.70 2.18
CA THR A 38 -3.81 -11.51 1.60
C THR A 38 -4.86 -10.64 0.92
N ALA A 39 -5.36 -9.60 1.60
CA ALA A 39 -6.37 -8.71 1.05
C ALA A 39 -5.84 -7.87 -0.12
N TYR A 40 -4.58 -7.43 -0.03
CA TYR A 40 -3.91 -6.67 -1.09
C TYR A 40 -3.79 -7.52 -2.36
N ARG A 41 -3.18 -8.71 -2.26
CA ARG A 41 -3.00 -9.62 -3.40
C ARG A 41 -4.32 -10.07 -4.01
N ALA A 42 -5.31 -10.41 -3.18
CA ALA A 42 -6.62 -10.83 -3.65
C ALA A 42 -7.39 -9.73 -4.41
N GLY A 43 -7.10 -8.46 -4.12
CA GLY A 43 -7.74 -7.32 -4.77
C GLY A 43 -7.09 -6.87 -6.08
N LEU A 44 -5.92 -7.41 -6.45
CA LEU A 44 -5.20 -7.00 -7.67
C LEU A 44 -5.79 -7.66 -8.92
N MET A 45 -5.89 -6.88 -10.00
CA MET A 45 -6.19 -7.41 -11.33
C MET A 45 -4.89 -7.85 -12.01
N THR A 46 -4.70 -9.16 -12.15
CA THR A 46 -3.48 -9.80 -12.68
C THR A 46 -3.22 -9.53 -14.18
N PHE A 47 -4.07 -8.76 -14.85
CA PHE A 47 -4.07 -8.66 -16.32
C PHE A 47 -2.90 -7.86 -16.92
N ARG A 48 -2.07 -7.17 -16.11
CA ARG A 48 -1.00 -6.30 -16.63
C ARG A 48 0.37 -6.35 -15.92
N LYS A 49 0.51 -6.99 -14.76
CA LYS A 49 1.76 -6.94 -13.96
C LYS A 49 2.30 -8.32 -13.60
N SER A 50 3.60 -8.52 -13.80
CA SER A 50 4.35 -9.73 -13.42
C SER A 50 4.48 -9.89 -11.90
N ALA A 51 4.35 -8.79 -11.14
CA ALA A 51 4.41 -8.79 -9.68
C ALA A 51 3.55 -7.67 -9.08
N ALA A 52 3.02 -7.90 -7.88
CA ALA A 52 2.34 -6.88 -7.09
C ALA A 52 3.33 -5.74 -6.72
N PRO A 53 2.98 -4.46 -6.94
CA PRO A 53 3.83 -3.35 -6.51
C PRO A 53 4.16 -3.44 -5.01
N PRO A 54 5.42 -3.18 -4.62
CA PRO A 54 5.80 -3.16 -3.22
C PRO A 54 5.03 -2.06 -2.47
N VAL A 55 4.52 -2.42 -1.29
CA VAL A 55 3.98 -1.47 -0.32
C VAL A 55 5.05 -1.24 0.74
N CYS A 56 5.51 -0.01 0.89
CA CYS A 56 6.59 0.40 1.78
C CYS A 56 6.10 1.45 2.79
N GLU A 57 6.75 1.55 3.93
CA GLU A 57 6.52 2.67 4.86
C GLU A 57 7.17 3.95 4.32
N GLY A 58 6.51 5.09 4.54
CA GLY A 58 7.06 6.39 4.20
C GLY A 58 8.24 6.73 5.11
N LEU A 59 9.34 7.18 4.51
CA LEU A 59 10.60 7.41 5.22
C LEU A 59 10.56 8.59 6.21
N LEU A 60 9.78 9.62 5.89
CA LEU A 60 9.82 10.91 6.60
C LEU A 60 8.92 10.98 7.84
N GLY A 61 8.07 9.98 8.06
CA GLY A 61 7.18 9.94 9.23
C GLY A 61 6.39 11.24 9.41
N GLU A 62 6.40 11.76 10.64
CA GLU A 62 5.73 13.02 11.02
C GLU A 62 6.38 14.26 10.37
N ASP A 63 7.63 14.16 9.90
CA ASP A 63 8.31 15.26 9.22
C ASP A 63 7.92 15.37 7.74
N ALA A 64 7.15 14.40 7.19
CA ALA A 64 6.71 14.39 5.79
C ALA A 64 6.13 15.74 5.30
N PRO A 65 5.24 16.43 6.07
CA PRO A 65 4.71 17.73 5.65
C PRO A 65 5.77 18.84 5.56
N LEU A 66 6.86 18.75 6.31
CA LEU A 66 7.95 19.75 6.28
C LEU A 66 8.74 19.69 4.97
N TYR A 67 8.74 18.54 4.30
CA TYR A 67 9.48 18.31 3.06
C TYR A 67 8.58 18.24 1.82
N GLY A 68 7.27 18.47 1.97
CA GLY A 68 6.31 18.48 0.87
C GLY A 68 5.90 17.09 0.36
N ALA A 69 5.92 16.09 1.25
CA ALA A 69 5.36 14.76 0.99
C ALA A 69 3.85 14.70 1.28
#